data_AF-A0A820XPA9-F1
#
_entry.id   AF-A0A820XPA9-F1
#
_cell.length_a   1.000
_cell.length_b   1.000
_cell.length_c   1.000
_cell.angle_alpha   90.00
_cell.angle_beta   90.00
_cell.angle_gamma   90.00
#
_symmetry.space_group_name_H-M   'P 1'
#
loop_
_entity.id
_entity.type
_entity.pdbx_description
1 polymer ?
#
loop_
_entity_poly.entity_id
_entity_poly.type
_entity_poly.pdbx_seq_one_letter_code
_entity_poly.pdbx_strand_id
1 'polypeptide(L)'
;MANIEQQIQELNADIDEVKKLLGQATRLRVKQFLEVQQRRLETDFIALKEKQEQQNVAATAAAEKKPTAPVVASTNRSYTKEITVYGR
;
A
#
# COMPACT_ATOMS: atom_id res chain seq x y z
N MET A 1 -14.89 -4.61 4.62
CA MET A 1 -13.69 -3.77 4.80
C MET A 1 -14.04 -2.43 4.19
N ALA A 2 -14.10 -1.34 4.97
CA ALA A 2 -14.37 -0.02 4.41
C ALA A 2 -13.27 0.32 3.40
N ASN A 3 -13.67 0.78 2.22
CA ASN A 3 -12.73 1.16 1.16
C ASN A 3 -11.98 2.42 1.64
N ILE A 4 -10.64 2.47 1.50
CA ILE A 4 -9.83 3.62 1.98
C ILE A 4 -10.35 4.94 1.37
N GLU A 5 -10.86 4.87 0.15
CA GLU A 5 -11.49 5.98 -0.54
C GLU A 5 -12.74 6.52 0.18
N GLN A 6 -13.58 5.63 0.75
CA GLN A 6 -14.73 6.04 1.55
C GLN A 6 -14.30 6.72 2.85
N GLN A 7 -13.26 6.20 3.50
CA GLN A 7 -12.73 6.81 4.73
C GLN A 7 -12.17 8.22 4.48
N ILE A 8 -11.51 8.43 3.34
CA ILE A 8 -11.02 9.75 2.92
C ILE A 8 -12.18 10.72 2.66
N GLN A 9 -13.28 10.25 2.07
CA GLN A 9 -14.48 11.07 1.84
C GLN A 9 -15.16 11.46 3.15
N GLU A 10 -15.30 10.52 4.09
CA GLU A 10 -15.86 10.78 5.42
C GLU A 10 -15.02 11.80 6.19
N LEU A 11 -13.69 11.63 6.22
CA LEU A 11 -12.78 12.58 6.86
C LEU A 11 -12.84 13.98 6.25
N ASN A 12 -12.99 14.09 4.93
CA ASN A 12 -13.19 15.39 4.29
C ASN A 12 -14.51 16.04 4.74
N ALA A 13 -15.59 15.26 4.83
CA ALA A 13 -16.88 15.76 5.31
C ALA A 13 -16.79 16.24 6.76
N ASP A 14 -16.11 15.48 7.62
CA ASP A 14 -15.87 15.84 9.02
C ASP A 14 -15.05 17.14 9.15
N ILE A 15 -13.99 17.29 8.33
CA ILE A 15 -13.19 18.52 8.29
C ILE A 15 -14.05 19.73 7.89
N ASP A 16 -14.88 19.57 6.87
CA ASP A 16 -15.76 20.64 6.40
C ASP A 16 -16.84 21.01 7.43
N GLU A 17 -17.36 20.03 8.15
CA GLU A 17 -18.28 20.26 9.26
C GLU A 17 -17.58 21.01 10.40
N VAL A 18 -16.40 20.57 10.83
CA VAL A 18 -15.63 21.24 11.90
C VAL A 18 -15.27 22.68 11.51
N LYS A 19 -14.94 22.95 10.25
CA LYS A 19 -14.73 24.33 9.76
C LYS A 19 -15.97 25.20 9.89
N LYS A 20 -17.16 24.67 9.55
CA LYS A 20 -18.43 25.40 9.72
C LYS A 20 -18.71 25.66 11.19
N LEU A 21 -18.51 24.66 12.06
CA LEU A 21 -18.69 24.79 13.50
C LEU A 21 -17.72 25.81 14.11
N LEU A 22 -16.47 25.87 13.63
CA LEU A 22 -15.50 26.90 14.03
C LEU A 22 -15.95 28.31 13.68
N GLY A 23 -16.53 28.49 12.49
CA GLY A 23 -17.08 29.77 12.06
C GLY A 23 -18.25 30.26 12.94
N GLN A 24 -19.02 29.32 13.51
CA GLN A 24 -20.15 29.61 14.39
C GLN A 24 -19.78 29.68 15.87
N ALA A 25 -18.65 29.09 16.27
CA ALA A 25 -18.22 29.04 17.65
C ALA A 25 -17.87 30.46 18.16
N THR A 26 -18.40 30.81 19.34
CA THR A 26 -18.15 32.13 19.96
C THR A 26 -17.26 32.03 21.19
N ARG A 27 -17.34 30.92 21.95
CA ARG A 27 -16.55 30.70 23.17
C ARG A 27 -15.12 30.28 22.84
N LEU A 28 -14.14 30.95 23.44
CA LEU A 28 -12.70 30.69 23.21
C LEU A 28 -12.31 29.22 23.42
N ARG A 29 -12.76 28.60 24.52
CA ARG A 29 -12.44 27.19 24.83
C ARG A 29 -12.99 26.23 23.78
N VAL A 30 -14.15 26.55 23.20
CA VAL A 30 -14.77 25.74 22.14
C VAL A 30 -14.00 25.90 20.84
N LYS A 31 -13.59 27.13 20.48
CA LYS A 31 -12.72 27.37 19.32
C LYS A 31 -11.42 26.59 19.42
N GLN A 32 -10.71 26.72 20.54
CA GLN A 32 -9.45 26.01 20.77
C GLN A 32 -9.62 24.49 20.68
N PHE A 33 -10.71 23.96 21.25
CA PHE A 33 -11.01 22.54 21.14
C PHE A 33 -11.24 22.11 19.68
N LEU A 34 -12.05 22.86 18.92
CA LEU A 34 -12.34 22.55 17.53
C LEU A 34 -11.11 22.72 16.62
N GLU A 35 -10.24 23.70 16.89
CA GLU A 35 -8.96 23.88 16.18
C GLU A 35 -8.04 22.66 16.36
N VAL A 36 -7.98 22.10 17.58
CA VAL A 36 -7.21 20.88 17.85
C VAL A 36 -7.80 19.69 17.10
N GLN A 37 -9.13 19.54 17.10
CA GLN A 37 -9.79 18.47 16.34
C GLN A 37 -9.58 18.63 14.84
N GLN A 38 -9.66 19.85 14.30
CA GLN A 38 -9.41 20.11 12.89
C GLN A 38 -8.00 19.67 12.48
N ARG A 39 -6.97 20.07 13.23
CA ARG A 39 -5.57 19.66 12.94
C ARG A 39 -5.38 18.15 13.01
N ARG A 40 -6.05 17.49 13.96
CA ARG A 40 -6.01 16.04 14.09
C ARG A 40 -6.61 15.36 12.85
N LEU A 41 -7.81 15.77 12.44
CA LEU A 41 -8.48 15.23 11.26
C LEU A 41 -7.67 15.50 9.97
N GLU A 42 -7.06 16.68 9.83
CA GLU A 42 -6.16 16.99 8.72
C GLU A 42 -4.93 16.08 8.70
N THR A 43 -4.36 15.77 9.87
CA THR A 43 -3.23 14.84 9.99
C THR A 43 -3.64 13.42 9.62
N ASP A 44 -4.78 12.95 10.13
CA ASP A 44 -5.32 11.62 9.84
C ASP A 44 -5.65 11.48 8.34
N PHE A 45 -6.16 12.54 7.72
CA PHE A 45 -6.42 12.61 6.28
C PHE A 45 -5.14 12.47 5.45
N ILE A 46 -4.07 13.18 5.81
CA ILE A 46 -2.76 13.08 5.15
C ILE A 46 -2.23 11.66 5.27
N ALA A 47 -2.24 11.08 6.48
CA ALA A 47 -1.77 9.72 6.72
C ALA A 47 -2.55 8.67 5.90
N LEU A 48 -3.86 8.84 5.74
CA LEU A 48 -4.68 7.95 4.92
C LEU A 48 -4.40 8.10 3.43
N LYS A 49 -4.17 9.34 2.94
CA LYS A 49 -3.73 9.55 1.55
C LYS A 49 -2.38 8.92 1.27
N GLU A 50 -1.40 9.11 2.14
CA GLU A 50 -0.09 8.47 2.02
C GLU A 50 -0.21 6.94 2.00
N LYS A 51 -1.06 6.38 2.86
CA LYS A 51 -1.35 4.94 2.87
C LYS A 51 -2.02 4.46 1.58
N GLN A 52 -2.93 5.24 1.01
CA GLN A 52 -3.56 4.94 -0.28
C GLN A 52 -2.52 4.95 -1.41
N GLU A 53 -1.62 5.94 -1.43
CA GLU A 53 -0.53 6.02 -2.41
C GLU A 53 0.44 4.84 -2.27
N GLN A 54 0.83 4.47 -1.05
CA GLN A 54 1.68 3.30 -0.80
C GLN A 54 1.02 2.00 -1.27
N GLN A 55 -0.29 1.83 -1.06
CA GLN A 55 -1.01 0.66 -1.60
C GLN A 55 -1.02 0.65 -3.13
N ASN A 56 -1.21 1.80 -3.78
CA ASN A 56 -1.18 1.90 -5.24
C ASN A 56 0.21 1.57 -5.80
N VAL A 57 1.28 2.05 -5.16
CA VAL A 57 2.68 1.75 -5.54
C VAL A 57 3.03 0.28 -5.29
N ALA A 58 2.55 -0.32 -4.19
CA ALA A 58 2.75 -1.74 -3.92
C ALA A 58 2.00 -2.63 -4.94
N ALA A 59 0.80 -2.20 -5.38
CA ALA A 59 0.03 -2.91 -6.39
C ALA A 59 0.69 -2.87 -7.77
N THR A 60 1.30 -1.74 -8.17
CA THR A 60 2.06 -1.64 -9.42
C THR A 60 3.37 -2.43 -9.36
N ALA A 61 4.10 -2.40 -8.25
CA ALA A 61 5.32 -3.19 -8.06
C ALA A 61 5.07 -4.71 -8.02
N ALA A 62 3.88 -5.14 -7.58
CA ALA A 62 3.46 -6.55 -7.62
C ALA A 62 3.07 -7.01 -9.03
N ALA A 63 2.59 -6.11 -9.89
CA ALA A 63 2.26 -6.42 -11.29
C ALA A 63 3.52 -6.62 -12.16
N GLU A 64 4.63 -5.96 -11.82
CA GLU A 64 5.91 -6.08 -12.56
C GLU A 64 6.76 -7.29 -12.15
N LYS A 65 6.47 -7.92 -11.01
CA LYS A 65 7.23 -9.09 -10.50
C LYS A 65 6.51 -10.41 -10.71
N LYS A 66 6.12 -10.71 -11.95
CA LYS A 66 5.95 -12.11 -12.37
C LYS A 66 7.25 -12.55 -13.04
N PRO A 67 8.23 -13.13 -12.31
CA PRO A 67 9.37 -13.75 -12.98
C PRO A 67 8.82 -14.94 -13.79
N THR A 68 8.79 -14.80 -15.11
CA THR A 68 8.70 -15.96 -16.00
C THR A 68 9.95 -16.78 -15.77
N ALA A 69 9.83 -17.86 -15.00
CA ALA A 69 10.93 -18.78 -14.77
C ALA A 69 11.46 -19.29 -16.12
N PRO A 70 12.77 -19.23 -16.40
CA PRO A 70 13.30 -19.85 -17.60
C PRO A 70 13.06 -21.37 -17.49
N VAL A 71 12.37 -21.93 -18.48
CA VAL A 71 12.20 -23.38 -18.61
C VAL A 71 13.57 -23.96 -18.92
N VAL A 72 14.22 -24.55 -17.92
CA VAL A 72 15.47 -25.30 -18.11
C VAL A 72 15.12 -26.57 -18.85
N ALA A 73 15.41 -26.62 -20.16
CA ALA A 73 15.30 -27.85 -20.93
C ALA A 73 16.28 -28.87 -20.35
N SER A 74 15.75 -29.98 -19.81
CA SER A 74 16.57 -31.10 -19.32
C SER A 74 17.30 -31.71 -20.51
N THR A 75 18.59 -31.42 -20.65
CA THR A 75 19.45 -32.12 -21.61
C THR A 75 19.77 -33.49 -21.03
N ASN A 76 19.07 -34.52 -21.52
CA ASN A 76 19.41 -35.91 -21.25
C ASN A 76 20.78 -36.22 -21.86
N ARG A 77 21.85 -36.03 -21.07
CA ARG A 77 23.20 -36.48 -21.43
C ARG A 77 23.31 -37.97 -21.11
N SER A 78 23.29 -38.80 -22.14
CA SER A 78 23.73 -40.20 -22.04
C SER A 78 25.24 -40.27 -22.24
N TYR A 79 25.92 -41.03 -21.38
CA TYR A 79 27.34 -41.34 -21.53
C TYR A 79 27.49 -42.83 -21.79
N THR A 80 28.12 -43.18 -22.90
CA THR A 80 28.58 -44.54 -23.17
C THR A 80 29.99 -44.68 -22.64
N LYS A 81 30.21 -45.60 -21.69
CA LYS A 81 31.56 -45.98 -21.25
C LYS A 81 31.93 -47.30 -21.92
N GLU A 82 33.02 -47.30 -22.67
CA GLU A 82 33.61 -48.54 -23.15
C GLU A 82 34.49 -49.14 -22.04
N ILE A 83 34.23 -50.40 -21.71
CA ILE A 83 35.00 -51.15 -20.71
C ILE A 83 36.03 -51.98 -21.46
N THR A 84 37.31 -51.62 -21.33
CA THR A 84 38.41 -52.44 -21.82
C THR A 84 38.85 -53.40 -20.72
N VAL A 85 38.59 -54.70 -20.91
CA VAL A 85 39.05 -55.74 -19.99
C VAL A 85 40.48 -56.12 -20.36
N TYR A 86 41.43 -55.84 -19.46
CA TYR A 86 42.80 -56.30 -19.60
C TYR A 86 43.01 -57.52 -18.69
N GLY A 87 43.22 -58.68 -19.31
CA GLY A 87 43.60 -59.91 -18.63
C GLY A 87 43.97 -61.01 -19.60
N ARG A 88 45.27 -61.34 -19.63
CA ARG A 88 45.77 -62.69 -19.88
C ARG A 88 47.03 -62.91 -19.08
#